data_AF-A0A7C4WBV6-F1
#
_entry.id   AF-A0A7C4WBV6-F1
#
_cell.length_a   1.000
_cell.length_b   1.000
_cell.length_c   1.000
_cell.angle_alpha   90.00
_cell.angle_beta   90.00
_cell.angle_gamma   90.00
#
_symmetry.space_group_name_H-M   'P 1'
#
loop_
_entity.id
_entity.type
_entity.pdbx_description
1 polymer ?
#
loop_
_entity_poly.entity_id
_entity_poly.type
_entity_poly.pdbx_seq_one_letter_code
_entity_poly.pdbx_strand_id
1 'polypeptide(L)' 'MVIRIGTRGSKLALWQANWVRERMETAFPQVRCEIVKITTTGDKIRDVALAK' A
#
# COMPACT_ATOMS: atom_id res chain seq x y z
N MET A 1 -17.01 8.07 5.39
CA MET A 1 -15.97 8.63 4.49
C MET A 1 -15.09 7.48 4.02
N VAL A 2 -14.72 7.43 2.73
CA VAL A 2 -13.86 6.35 2.19
C VAL A 2 -12.48 6.93 1.88
N ILE A 3 -11.43 6.33 2.44
CA ILE A 3 -10.03 6.70 2.22
C ILE A 3 -9.37 5.65 1.33
N ARG A 4 -8.68 6.10 0.28
CA ARG A 4 -7.96 5.23 -0.65
C ARG A 4 -6.48 5.20 -0.29
N ILE A 5 -5.98 4.02 0.04
CA ILE A 5 -4.59 3.76 0.40
C ILE A 5 -3.87 3.22 -0.84
N GLY A 6 -3.07 4.05 -1.48
CA GLY A 6 -2.17 3.65 -2.56
C GLY A 6 -0.99 2.84 -2.04
N THR A 7 -0.73 1.65 -2.60
CA THR A 7 0.42 0.81 -2.22
C THR A 7 1.06 0.10 -3.41
N ARG A 8 2.34 -0.26 -3.29
CA ARG A 8 3.02 -1.11 -4.27
C ARG A 8 2.41 -2.51 -4.28
N GLY A 9 2.56 -3.21 -5.40
CA GLY A 9 2.04 -4.57 -5.56
C GLY A 9 2.83 -5.68 -4.86
N SER A 10 3.95 -5.37 -4.19
CA SER A 10 4.76 -6.39 -3.51
C SER A 10 4.02 -6.95 -2.28
N LYS A 11 4.30 -8.22 -1.93
CA LYS A 11 3.66 -8.89 -0.78
C LYS A 11 3.83 -8.10 0.52
N LEU A 12 5.03 -7.56 0.75
CA LEU A 12 5.33 -6.74 1.92
C LEU A 12 4.53 -5.43 1.92
N ALA A 13 4.47 -4.73 0.78
CA ALA A 13 3.74 -3.47 0.68
C ALA A 13 2.22 -3.65 0.85
N LEU A 14 1.67 -4.77 0.37
CA LEU A 14 0.27 -5.13 0.64
C LEU A 14 0.04 -5.45 2.10
N TRP A 15 0.95 -6.17 2.76
CA TRP A 15 0.84 -6.43 4.20
C TRP A 15 0.86 -5.12 5.00
N GLN A 16 1.80 -4.22 4.70
CA GLN A 16 1.91 -2.90 5.34
C GLN A 16 0.64 -2.07 5.15
N ALA A 17 0.08 -2.05 3.93
CA ALA A 17 -1.14 -1.29 3.64
C ALA A 17 -2.37 -1.86 4.37
N ASN A 18 -2.48 -3.19 4.47
CA ASN A 18 -3.55 -3.83 5.24
C ASN A 18 -3.42 -3.56 6.74
N TRP A 19 -2.20 -3.54 7.28
CA TRP A 19 -1.95 -3.19 8.68
C TRP A 19 -2.38 -1.74 8.98
N VAL A 20 -2.04 -0.78 8.11
CA VAL A 20 -2.49 0.62 8.27
C VAL A 20 -4.01 0.74 8.19
N ARG A 21 -4.64 0.05 7.23
CA ARG A 21 -6.11 -0.02 7.10
C ARG A 21 -6.77 -0.45 8.40
N GLU A 22 -6.33 -1.55 8.99
CA GLU A 22 -6.90 -2.09 10.24
C GLU A 22 -6.76 -1.11 11.39
N ARG A 23 -5.61 -0.44 11.51
CA ARG A 23 -5.38 0.59 12.53
C ARG A 23 -6.30 1.80 12.35
N MET A 24 -6.53 2.23 11.10
CA MET A 24 -7.44 3.34 10.81
C MET A 24 -8.89 2.98 11.12
N GLU A 25 -9.36 1.82 10.69
CA GLU A 25 -10.75 1.39 10.92
C GLU A 25 -11.02 1.12 12.42
N THR A 26 -10.01 0.65 13.15
CA THR A 26 -10.10 0.51 14.62
C THR A 26 -10.15 1.86 15.33
N ALA A 27 -9.32 2.82 14.93
CA ALA A 27 -9.26 4.13 15.57
C ALA A 27 -10.44 5.05 15.19
N PHE A 28 -10.98 4.88 13.98
CA PHE A 28 -12.05 5.70 13.43
C PHE A 28 -13.14 4.80 12.79
N PRO A 29 -14.11 4.30 13.58
CA PRO A 29 -15.11 3.35 13.11
C PRO A 29 -15.98 3.84 11.93
N GLN A 30 -16.06 5.16 11.72
CA GLN A 30 -16.81 5.80 10.62
C GLN A 30 -16.01 5.91 9.30
N VAL A 31 -14.72 5.56 9.33
CA VAL A 31 -13.83 5.57 8.17
C VAL A 31 -13.77 4.17 7.59
N ARG A 32 -13.91 4.07 6.26
CA ARG A 32 -13.60 2.86 5.51
C ARG A 32 -12.37 3.08 4.66
N CYS A 33 -11.52 2.07 4.55
CA CYS A 33 -10.28 2.18 3.81
C CYS A 33 -10.21 1.17 2.65
N GLU A 34 -9.94 1.65 1.44
CA GLU A 34 -9.78 0.85 0.23
C GLU A 34 -8.30 0.76 -0.16
N ILE A 35 -7.78 -0.45 -0.39
CA ILE A 35 -6.41 -0.64 -0.89
C ILE A 35 -6.39 -0.53 -2.41
N VAL A 36 -5.62 0.43 -2.93
CA VAL A 36 -5.41 0.64 -4.36
C VAL A 36 -3.97 0.27 -4.70
N LYS A 37 -3.79 -0.74 -5.56
CA LYS A 37 -2.45 -1.11 -6.04
C LYS A 37 -2.01 -0.11 -7.09
N ILE A 38 -0.80 0.43 -6.91
CA ILE A 38 -0.17 1.35 -7.85
C ILE A 38 1.08 0.67 -8.38
N THR A 39 1.25 0.71 -9.70
CA THR A 39 2.47 0.23 -10.37
C THR A 39 3.46 1.37 -10.46
N THR A 40 4.64 1.19 -9.90
CA THR A 40 5.73 2.18 -9.97
C THR A 40 6.76 1.78 -11.02
N THR A 41 7.55 2.74 -11.52
CA THR A 41 8.66 2.44 -12.46
C THR A 41 9.68 1.48 -11.85
N GLY A 42 9.93 1.56 -10.54
CA GLY A 42 10.76 0.61 -9.79
C GLY A 42 10.18 -0.81 -9.66
N ASP A 43 8.89 -1.02 -9.92
CA ASP A 43 8.33 -2.37 -10.04
C ASP A 43 8.61 -2.99 -11.42
N LYS A 44 8.82 -2.15 -12.45
CA LYS A 44 9.16 -2.57 -13.82
C LYS A 44 10.64 -2.88 -13.98
N ILE A 45 11.49 -2.25 -13.16
CA ILE A 45 12.95 -2.39 -13.21
C ILE A 45 13.37 -3.30 -12.04
N ARG A 46 13.47 -4.61 -12.31
CA ARG A 46 13.92 -5.61 -11.32
C ARG A 46 15.41 -6.00 -11.46
N ASP A 47 16.02 -5.68 -12.60
CA ASP A 47 17.31 -6.28 -13.01
C ASP A 47 18.50 -5.31 -12.98
N VAL A 48 18.40 -4.20 -12.24
CA VAL A 48 19.57 -3.36 -11.95
C VAL A 48 19.75 -3.25 -10.45
N ALA A 49 21.00 -3.41 -10.01
CA ALA A 49 21.38 -3.07 -8.66
C ALA A 49 20.94 -1.62 -8.38
N LEU A 50 20.29 -1.39 -7.24
CA LEU A 50 19.89 -0.06 -6.80
C LEU A 50 21.10 0.86 -6.53
N ALA A 51 22.31 0.30 -6.53
CA ALA A 51 23.55 0.98 -6.23
C ALA A 51 24.35 1.28 -7.51
N LYS A 52 24.59 2.58 -7.73
CA LYS A 52 25.86 3.06 -8.26
C LYS A 52 26.43 4.05 -7.25
#